data_AF-A0A1F4E5J8-F1
#
_entry.id   AF-A0A1F4E5J8-F1
#
_cell.length_a   1.000
_cell.length_b   1.000
_cell.length_c   1.000
_cell.angle_alpha   90.00
_cell.angle_beta   90.00
_cell.angle_gamma   90.00
#
_symmetry.space_group_name_H-M   'P 1'
#
loop_
_entity.id
_entity.type
_entity.pdbx_description
1 polymer ?
#
loop_
_entity_poly.entity_id
_entity_poly.type
_entity_poly.pdbx_seq_one_letter_code
_entity_poly.pdbx_strand_id
1 'polypeptide(L)'
;MRVPPLRERREELAGPDFDQPLDPVEFGDYVRKTQDSLRVLAEETGSIAVVNQNNVDAALNRIDAETSDYYMLGYSSTNADPLKRTRKIEVRLVNKPGVSVWSRTSYSLRPLPAATQK
;
A
#
# COMPACT_ATOMS: atom_id res chain seq x y z
N MET A 1 -8.78 -56.25 40.20
CA MET A 1 -8.53 -56.12 38.74
C MET A 1 -9.43 -55.01 38.23
N ARG A 2 -8.86 -53.84 37.91
CA ARG A 2 -9.58 -52.56 37.70
C ARG A 2 -9.68 -52.29 36.20
N VAL A 3 -10.88 -52.20 35.65
CA VAL A 3 -11.12 -51.84 34.24
C VAL A 3 -11.63 -50.39 34.20
N PRO A 4 -10.92 -49.42 33.61
CA PRO A 4 -11.40 -48.04 33.50
C PRO A 4 -12.27 -47.87 32.24
N PRO A 5 -13.35 -47.05 32.29
CA PRO A 5 -14.15 -46.76 31.09
C PRO A 5 -13.49 -45.64 30.26
N LEU A 6 -13.57 -45.80 28.94
CA LEU A 6 -13.14 -44.86 27.92
C LEU A 6 -13.95 -43.56 28.04
N ARG A 7 -13.30 -42.45 28.37
CA ARG A 7 -13.86 -41.10 28.18
C ARG A 7 -13.50 -40.64 26.78
N GLU A 8 -14.52 -40.53 25.93
CA GLU A 8 -14.45 -39.85 24.65
C GLU A 8 -13.95 -38.42 24.86
N ARG A 9 -12.77 -38.10 24.32
CA ARG A 9 -12.34 -36.72 24.14
C ARG A 9 -13.08 -36.17 22.93
N ARG A 10 -14.19 -35.48 23.18
CA ARG A 10 -14.71 -34.50 22.23
C ARG A 10 -13.78 -33.30 22.31
N GLU A 11 -12.88 -33.18 21.35
CA GLU A 11 -12.15 -31.94 21.10
C GLU A 11 -13.15 -30.95 20.53
N GLU A 12 -13.80 -30.21 21.42
CA GLU A 12 -14.49 -28.99 21.07
C GLU A 12 -13.40 -27.95 20.82
N LEU A 13 -13.00 -27.82 19.55
CA LEU A 13 -12.26 -26.67 19.07
C LEU A 13 -13.20 -25.46 19.20
N ALA A 14 -13.21 -24.88 20.40
CA ALA A 14 -13.73 -23.55 20.63
C ALA A 14 -12.98 -22.63 19.65
N GLY A 15 -13.72 -22.09 18.68
CA GLY A 15 -13.26 -20.93 17.92
C GLY A 15 -12.92 -19.80 18.89
N PRO A 16 -12.16 -18.79 18.47
CA PRO A 16 -11.71 -17.72 19.36
C PRO A 16 -12.89 -17.14 20.14
N ASP A 17 -12.83 -17.20 21.47
CA ASP A 17 -13.85 -16.67 22.36
C ASP A 17 -13.96 -15.15 22.16
N PHE A 18 -15.06 -14.69 21.55
CA PHE A 18 -15.30 -13.27 21.25
C PHE A 18 -15.81 -12.44 22.45
N ASP A 19 -15.92 -13.04 23.63
CA ASP A 19 -16.47 -12.40 24.85
C ASP A 19 -15.41 -11.75 25.74
N GLN A 20 -14.17 -11.60 25.28
CA GLN A 20 -13.15 -10.84 26.01
C GLN A 20 -13.47 -9.34 25.91
N PRO A 21 -13.62 -8.61 27.04
CA PRO A 21 -13.71 -7.17 27.01
C PRO A 21 -12.39 -6.64 26.43
N LEU A 22 -12.44 -6.17 25.20
CA LEU A 22 -11.30 -5.55 24.53
C LEU A 22 -10.81 -4.39 25.41
N ASP A 23 -9.54 -4.44 25.80
CA ASP A 23 -8.92 -3.30 26.47
C ASP A 23 -9.00 -2.09 25.52
N PRO A 24 -9.58 -0.95 25.94
CA PRO A 24 -9.62 0.26 25.13
C PRO A 24 -8.25 0.67 24.56
N VAL A 25 -7.16 0.34 25.26
CA VAL A 25 -5.79 0.57 24.78
C VAL A 25 -5.45 -0.36 23.62
N GLU A 26 -5.70 -1.66 23.76
CA GLU A 26 -5.47 -2.64 22.69
C GLU A 26 -6.33 -2.35 21.45
N PHE A 27 -7.58 -1.94 21.64
CA PHE A 27 -8.44 -1.53 20.53
C PHE A 27 -7.91 -0.28 19.83
N GLY A 28 -7.44 0.71 20.58
CA GLY A 28 -6.81 1.91 20.01
C GLY A 28 -5.54 1.59 19.21
N ASP A 29 -4.72 0.66 19.69
CA ASP A 29 -3.52 0.18 18.98
C ASP A 29 -3.86 -0.60 17.72
N TYR A 30 -4.90 -1.44 17.77
CA TYR A 30 -5.41 -2.15 16.60
C TYR A 30 -5.89 -1.18 15.51
N VAL A 31 -6.68 -0.16 15.88
CA VAL A 31 -7.17 0.86 14.93
C VAL A 31 -6.01 1.66 14.32
N ARG A 32 -5.01 2.05 15.12
CA ARG A 32 -3.82 2.74 14.59
C ARG A 32 -3.07 1.86 13.59
N LYS A 33 -2.79 0.61 13.95
CA LYS A 33 -2.02 -0.33 13.12
C LYS A 33 -2.70 -0.63 11.79
N THR A 34 -4.03 -0.73 11.78
CA THR A 34 -4.78 -0.94 10.53
C THR A 34 -4.72 0.28 9.61
N GLN A 35 -4.77 1.50 10.17
CA GLN A 35 -4.66 2.75 9.41
C GLN A 35 -3.23 3.06 8.92
N ASP A 36 -2.20 2.67 9.68
CA ASP A 36 -0.80 2.93 9.29
C ASP A 36 -0.44 2.30 7.94
N SER A 37 -0.97 1.11 7.65
CA SER A 37 -0.76 0.45 6.36
C SER A 37 -1.29 1.28 5.18
N LEU A 38 -2.45 1.92 5.36
CA LEU A 38 -3.07 2.78 4.36
C LEU A 38 -2.33 4.12 4.23
N ARG A 39 -1.77 4.64 5.33
CA ARG A 39 -0.94 5.85 5.30
C ARG A 39 0.31 5.63 4.46
N VAL A 40 1.00 4.50 4.63
CA VAL A 40 2.17 4.15 3.82
C VAL A 40 1.81 4.05 2.34
N LEU A 41 0.68 3.41 1.99
CA LEU A 41 0.25 3.33 0.58
C LEU A 41 -0.10 4.70 -0.01
N ALA A 42 -0.72 5.57 0.77
CA ALA A 42 -1.01 6.94 0.33
C ALA A 42 0.30 7.69 0.03
N GLU A 43 1.27 7.65 0.96
CA GLU A 43 2.57 8.30 0.80
C GLU A 43 3.33 7.78 -0.42
N GLU A 44 3.36 6.47 -0.67
CA GLU A 44 4.05 5.86 -1.81
C GLU A 44 3.38 6.15 -3.17
N THR A 45 2.08 6.47 -3.17
CA THR A 45 1.34 6.83 -4.39
C THR A 45 1.27 8.34 -4.63
N GLY A 46 1.85 9.14 -3.73
CA GLY A 46 1.73 10.61 -3.76
C GLY A 46 0.33 11.10 -3.40
N SER A 47 -0.45 10.28 -2.68
CA SER A 47 -1.77 10.63 -2.14
C SER A 47 -1.67 11.01 -0.66
N ILE A 48 -2.72 11.61 -0.11
CA ILE A 48 -2.78 12.08 1.28
C ILE A 48 -3.67 11.17 2.11
N ALA A 49 -3.20 10.77 3.29
CA ALA A 49 -4.02 10.10 4.30
C ALA A 49 -4.50 11.09 5.37
N VAL A 50 -5.81 11.32 5.42
CA VAL A 50 -6.46 12.16 6.43
C VAL A 50 -7.03 11.24 7.49
N VAL A 51 -6.40 11.19 8.66
CA VAL A 51 -6.86 10.33 9.76
C VAL A 51 -6.91 11.12 11.06
N ASN A 52 -7.98 10.90 11.83
CA ASN A 52 -8.22 11.59 13.09
C ASN A 52 -8.15 13.13 12.98
N GLN A 53 -8.68 13.68 11.87
CA GLN A 53 -8.79 15.13 11.66
C GLN A 53 -10.27 15.52 11.61
N ASN A 54 -10.62 16.58 12.33
CA ASN A 54 -11.98 17.14 12.34
C ASN A 54 -12.18 18.24 11.27
N ASN A 55 -11.11 18.65 10.59
CA ASN A 55 -11.16 19.64 9.51
C ASN A 55 -10.96 18.94 8.17
N VAL A 56 -12.06 18.52 7.55
CA VAL A 56 -12.06 17.85 6.26
C VAL A 56 -11.83 18.84 5.11
N ASP A 57 -12.28 20.09 5.26
CA ASP A 57 -12.16 21.14 4.23
C ASP A 57 -10.71 21.43 3.88
N ALA A 58 -9.82 21.51 4.87
CA ALA A 58 -8.39 21.71 4.64
C ALA A 58 -7.77 20.57 3.82
N ALA A 59 -8.19 19.33 4.05
CA ALA A 59 -7.70 18.19 3.29
C ALA A 59 -8.22 18.20 1.85
N LEU A 60 -9.49 18.55 1.64
CA LEU A 60 -10.08 18.66 0.31
C LEU A 60 -9.40 19.77 -0.51
N ASN A 61 -9.15 20.93 0.09
CA ASN A 61 -8.43 22.03 -0.56
C ASN A 61 -7.01 21.62 -0.98
N ARG A 62 -6.33 20.79 -0.16
CA ARG A 62 -5.02 20.25 -0.51
C ARG A 62 -5.10 19.29 -1.70
N ILE A 63 -6.09 18.39 -1.72
CA ILE A 63 -6.32 17.46 -2.84
C ILE A 63 -6.60 18.24 -4.14
N ASP A 64 -7.43 19.28 -4.06
CA ASP A 64 -7.74 20.14 -5.20
C ASP A 64 -6.48 20.82 -5.75
N ALA A 65 -5.64 21.39 -4.87
CA ALA A 65 -4.37 22.00 -5.24
C ALA A 65 -3.36 20.99 -5.82
N GLU A 66 -3.30 19.76 -5.29
CA GLU A 66 -2.38 18.71 -5.78
C GLU A 66 -2.82 18.10 -7.13
N THR A 67 -4.11 18.18 -7.48
CA THR A 67 -4.65 17.55 -8.71
C THR A 67 -4.92 18.52 -9.85
N SER A 68 -4.96 19.83 -9.58
CA SER A 68 -5.31 20.85 -10.58
C SER A 68 -4.28 20.98 -11.70
N ASP A 69 -2.98 20.92 -11.39
CA ASP A 69 -1.91 21.16 -12.36
C ASP A 69 -1.09 19.88 -12.61
N TYR A 70 -1.39 19.15 -13.68
CA TYR A 70 -0.62 17.98 -14.10
C TYR A 70 0.05 18.18 -15.47
N TYR A 71 1.33 17.81 -15.55
CA TYR A 71 2.10 17.78 -16.79
C TYR A 71 2.44 16.34 -17.17
N MET A 72 2.10 15.95 -18.40
CA MET A 72 2.46 14.64 -18.94
C MET A 72 3.78 14.73 -19.72
N LEU A 73 4.76 13.93 -19.33
CA LEU A 73 6.07 13.87 -19.98
C LEU A 73 6.24 12.53 -20.71
N GLY A 74 6.46 12.58 -22.02
CA GLY A 74 6.82 11.42 -22.82
C GLY A 74 8.34 11.19 -22.79
N TYR A 75 8.77 10.05 -22.28
CA TYR A 75 10.18 9.65 -22.30
C TYR A 75 10.33 8.25 -22.89
N SER A 76 11.22 8.10 -23.88
CA SER A 76 11.65 6.80 -24.38
C SER A 76 13.08 6.54 -23.92
N SER A 77 13.31 5.35 -23.36
CA SER A 77 14.64 4.97 -22.90
C SER A 77 15.54 4.58 -24.07
N THR A 78 16.74 5.13 -24.11
CA THR A 78 17.80 4.79 -25.08
C THR A 78 18.35 3.37 -24.91
N ASN A 79 18.09 2.72 -23.78
CA ASN A 79 18.46 1.32 -23.58
C ASN A 79 17.59 0.39 -24.44
N ALA A 80 18.21 -0.31 -25.40
CA ALA A 80 17.56 -1.26 -26.29
C ALA A 80 17.45 -2.69 -25.73
N ASP A 81 18.08 -2.97 -24.57
CA ASP A 81 18.10 -4.31 -23.98
C ASP A 81 16.69 -4.73 -23.47
N PRO A 82 16.10 -5.81 -24.03
CA PRO A 82 14.80 -6.33 -23.62
C PRO A 82 14.86 -7.17 -22.33
N LEU A 83 16.06 -7.59 -21.89
CA LEU A 83 16.23 -8.37 -20.66
C LEU A 83 16.19 -7.48 -19.41
N LYS A 84 16.58 -6.21 -19.53
CA LYS A 84 16.40 -5.19 -18.47
C LYS A 84 14.96 -4.66 -18.46
N ARG A 85 14.07 -5.47 -17.86
CA ARG A 85 12.62 -5.22 -17.84
C ARG A 85 12.24 -4.02 -16.99
N THR A 86 12.78 -3.90 -15.77
CA THR A 86 12.49 -2.79 -14.87
C THR A 86 13.43 -1.64 -15.16
N ARG A 87 12.86 -0.48 -15.49
CA ARG A 87 13.59 0.75 -15.81
C ARG A 87 13.23 1.80 -14.77
N LYS A 88 14.26 2.32 -14.08
CA LYS A 88 14.13 3.40 -13.11
C LYS A 88 13.92 4.73 -13.84
N ILE A 89 13.01 5.54 -13.35
CA ILE A 89 12.75 6.91 -13.78
C ILE A 89 13.18 7.83 -12.64
N GLU A 90 13.86 8.91 -12.97
CA GLU A 90 14.18 9.98 -12.04
C GLU A 90 13.90 11.32 -12.71
N VAL A 91 13.01 12.11 -12.11
CA VAL A 91 12.65 13.44 -12.61
C VAL A 91 13.31 14.47 -11.72
N ARG A 92 14.15 15.33 -12.31
CA ARG A 92 14.84 16.42 -11.59
C ARG A 92 14.49 17.75 -12.22
N LEU A 93 14.16 18.73 -11.39
CA LEU A 93 14.04 20.13 -11.80
C LEU A 93 15.42 20.77 -11.78
N VAL A 94 15.84 21.38 -12.89
CA VAL A 94 17.20 21.94 -13.01
C VAL A 94 17.29 23.37 -12.45
N ASN A 95 16.19 24.14 -12.43
CA ASN A 95 16.21 25.58 -12.09
C ASN A 95 15.02 26.06 -11.23
N LYS A 96 14.41 25.20 -10.40
CA LYS A 96 13.29 25.58 -9.53
C LYS A 96 13.53 25.14 -8.08
N PRO A 97 14.22 25.94 -7.26
CA PRO A 97 14.37 25.64 -5.84
C PRO A 97 13.02 25.75 -5.13
N GLY A 98 12.76 24.84 -4.17
CA GLY A 98 11.54 24.85 -3.35
C GLY A 98 10.33 24.13 -3.94
N VAL A 99 10.46 23.48 -5.10
CA VAL A 99 9.38 22.68 -5.70
C VAL A 99 9.65 21.20 -5.45
N SER A 100 8.70 20.50 -4.84
CA SER A 100 8.71 19.05 -4.71
C SER A 100 8.11 18.42 -5.97
N VAL A 101 8.75 17.38 -6.50
CA VAL A 101 8.26 16.65 -7.68
C VAL A 101 7.85 15.25 -7.25
N TRP A 102 6.60 14.91 -7.52
CA TRP A 102 6.08 13.56 -7.39
C TRP A 102 6.04 12.91 -8.77
N SER A 103 6.67 11.76 -8.91
CA SER A 103 6.70 11.02 -10.17
C SER A 103 6.83 9.53 -9.92
N ARG A 104 6.38 8.73 -10.90
CA ARG A 104 6.52 7.28 -10.85
C ARG A 104 7.99 6.88 -10.95
N THR A 105 8.50 6.13 -9.96
CA THR A 105 9.92 5.77 -9.83
C THR A 105 10.40 4.72 -10.82
N SER A 106 9.52 3.86 -11.36
CA SER A 106 9.92 2.85 -12.34
C SER A 106 8.76 2.33 -13.19
N TYR A 107 9.10 1.75 -14.35
CA TYR A 107 8.18 0.99 -15.19
C TYR A 107 8.81 -0.33 -15.63
N SER A 108 7.96 -1.33 -15.91
CA SER A 108 8.38 -2.62 -16.43
C SER A 108 7.94 -2.81 -17.88
N LEU A 109 8.80 -3.41 -18.69
CA LEU A 109 8.45 -3.84 -20.05
C LEU A 109 7.56 -5.09 -20.00
N ARG A 110 6.58 -5.15 -20.90
CA ARG A 110 5.77 -6.35 -21.11
C ARG A 110 6.69 -7.49 -21.59
N PRO A 111 6.56 -8.71 -21.06
CA PRO A 111 7.31 -9.85 -21.57
C PRO A 111 7.03 -10.04 -23.06
N LEU A 112 8.08 -10.30 -23.83
CA LEU A 112 7.95 -10.70 -25.22
C LEU A 112 7.06 -11.95 -25.28
N PRO A 113 6.08 -12.03 -26.19
CA PRO A 113 5.27 -13.23 -26.34
C PRO A 113 6.19 -14.42 -26.60
N ALA A 114 5.94 -15.54 -25.94
CA ALA A 114 6.68 -16.78 -26.19
C ALA A 114 6.54 -17.12 -27.68
N ALA A 115 7.66 -17.40 -28.34
CA ALA A 115 7.63 -17.82 -29.73
C ALA A 115 6.76 -19.08 -29.83
N THR A 116 5.64 -18.99 -30.53
CA THR A 116 4.81 -20.14 -30.86
C THR A 116 5.67 -21.08 -31.69
N GLN A 117 6.13 -22.18 -31.10
CA GLN A 117 6.70 -23.28 -31.86
C GLN A 117 5.58 -23.83 -32.75
N LYS A 118 5.78 -23.75 -34.06
CA LYS A 118 4.94 -24.42 -35.05
C LYS A 118 5.29 -25.90 -35.11
#